data_AF-A0A158C5Y9-F1
#
_entry.id   AF-A0A158C5Y9-F1
#
_cell.length_a   1.000
_cell.length_b   1.000
_cell.length_c   1.000
_cell.angle_alpha   90.00
_cell.angle_beta   90.00
_cell.angle_gamma   90.00
#
_symmetry.space_group_name_H-M   'P 1'
#
loop_
_entity.id
_entity.type
_entity.pdbx_description
1 polymer ?
#
loop_
_entity_poly.entity_id
_entity_poly.type
_entity_poly.pdbx_seq_one_letter_code
_entity_poly.pdbx_strand_id
1 'polypeptide(L)'
;MGLYDAARLFGFEVESSDNLRFIPLAVRFNLDRFGMRISLDQWQQLPYEDRALLARFPIEEEAELEKNFDLALEEMMKTHANAAPEKIERDPDPVWMHADAVPETVIRQSSLSGVSAPSLDRWGQLDRFQRYALAKLSRNTDKVNHDFLPAMKEFGLAE
;
A
#
# COMPACT_ATOMS: atom_id res chain seq x y z
N MET A 1 -17.23 -1.02 22.95
CA MET A 1 -17.89 -0.62 21.70
C MET A 1 -16.99 0.44 21.06
N GLY A 2 -16.19 0.19 20.03
CA GLY A 2 -15.90 -1.04 19.28
C GLY A 2 -14.38 -1.22 19.09
N LEU A 3 -13.93 -2.46 19.17
CA LEU A 3 -12.56 -2.91 18.86
C LEU A 3 -12.36 -2.91 17.33
N TYR A 4 -12.61 -1.77 16.67
CA TYR A 4 -12.67 -1.65 15.20
C TYR A 4 -12.07 -0.35 14.64
N ASP A 5 -11.10 0.26 15.31
CA ASP A 5 -10.17 1.16 14.59
C ASP A 5 -9.05 0.29 14.00
N ALA A 6 -9.46 -0.55 13.05
CA ALA A 6 -8.65 -1.59 12.42
C ALA A 6 -7.59 -0.94 11.51
N ALA A 7 -6.46 -1.63 11.34
CA ALA A 7 -5.46 -1.34 10.32
C ALA A 7 -6.13 -0.85 9.02
N ARG A 8 -5.57 0.19 8.38
CA ARG A 8 -6.14 0.84 7.18
C ARG A 8 -5.97 -0.05 5.93
N LEU A 9 -6.45 -1.28 6.01
CA LEU A 9 -6.43 -2.28 4.98
C LEU A 9 -7.63 -2.09 4.07
N PHE A 10 -7.44 -2.33 2.79
CA PHE A 10 -8.56 -2.48 1.87
C PHE A 10 -9.29 -3.80 2.14
N GLY A 11 -10.59 -3.86 1.84
CA GLY A 11 -11.39 -5.07 2.12
C GLY A 11 -10.82 -6.29 1.42
N PHE A 12 -10.36 -6.13 0.18
CA PHE A 12 -9.67 -7.17 -0.57
C PHE A 12 -8.33 -7.60 0.05
N GLU A 13 -7.63 -6.67 0.69
CA GLU A 13 -6.31 -6.93 1.29
C GLU A 13 -6.44 -7.61 2.65
N VAL A 14 -7.57 -7.44 3.35
CA VAL A 14 -7.80 -8.13 4.64
C VAL A 14 -7.65 -9.64 4.49
N GLU A 15 -8.24 -10.22 3.43
CA GLU A 15 -8.15 -11.66 3.15
C GLU A 15 -6.72 -12.07 2.74
N SER A 16 -6.06 -11.27 1.89
CA SER A 16 -4.71 -11.58 1.38
C SER A 16 -3.59 -11.32 2.39
N SER A 17 -3.81 -10.45 3.37
CA SER A 17 -2.78 -10.06 4.35
C SER A 17 -2.46 -11.14 5.39
N ASP A 18 -3.26 -12.21 5.49
CA ASP A 18 -3.09 -13.35 6.39
C ASP A 18 -2.70 -12.90 7.81
N ASN A 19 -3.54 -12.06 8.43
CA ASN A 19 -3.31 -11.49 9.77
C ASN A 19 -2.02 -10.63 9.88
N LEU A 20 -1.82 -9.71 8.92
CA LEU A 20 -0.62 -8.87 8.79
C LEU A 20 0.68 -9.68 8.60
N ARG A 21 0.61 -10.94 8.18
CA ARG A 21 1.79 -11.74 7.82
C ARG A 21 2.49 -11.17 6.59
N PHE A 22 1.72 -10.59 5.67
CA PHE A 22 2.25 -9.83 4.55
C PHE A 22 2.22 -8.34 4.85
N ILE A 23 3.15 -7.59 4.24
CA ILE A 23 3.21 -6.13 4.39
C ILE A 23 2.01 -5.54 3.63
N PRO A 24 1.04 -4.93 4.33
CA PRO A 24 -0.12 -4.35 3.68
C PRO A 24 0.25 -3.11 2.87
N LEU A 25 -0.60 -2.74 1.91
CA LEU A 25 -0.40 -1.58 1.05
C LEU A 25 -0.32 -0.29 1.86
N ALA A 26 -1.05 -0.15 2.96
CA ALA A 26 -0.96 1.02 3.85
C ALA A 26 0.44 1.20 4.43
N VAL A 27 1.03 0.12 4.93
CA VAL A 27 2.40 0.15 5.46
C VAL A 27 3.39 0.39 4.33
N ARG A 28 3.22 -0.29 3.18
CA ARG A 28 4.08 -0.03 2.01
C ARG A 28 4.00 1.41 1.55
N PHE A 29 2.82 2.02 1.56
CA PHE A 29 2.63 3.41 1.18
C PHE A 29 3.41 4.33 2.10
N ASN A 30 3.30 4.12 3.42
CA ASN A 30 4.08 4.87 4.39
C ASN A 30 5.59 4.65 4.18
N LEU A 31 6.03 3.40 4.03
CA LEU A 31 7.43 3.07 3.71
C LEU A 31 7.94 3.83 2.47
N ASP A 32 7.21 3.77 1.36
CA ASP A 32 7.55 4.45 0.09
C ASP A 32 7.60 5.98 0.28
N ARG A 33 6.62 6.55 1.00
CA ARG A 33 6.55 7.98 1.35
C ARG A 33 7.73 8.43 2.22
N PHE A 34 8.13 7.60 3.18
CA PHE A 34 9.26 7.90 4.05
C PHE A 34 10.62 7.63 3.39
N GLY A 35 10.65 6.97 2.24
CA GLY A 35 11.88 6.54 1.59
C GLY A 35 12.55 5.40 2.38
N MET A 36 11.75 4.47 2.89
CA MET A 36 12.20 3.29 3.61
C MET A 36 11.71 2.02 2.94
N ARG A 37 12.53 0.97 3.03
CA ARG A 37 12.21 -0.34 2.50
C ARG A 37 12.65 -1.41 3.49
N ILE A 38 11.76 -2.35 3.75
CA ILE A 38 12.04 -3.55 4.54
C ILE A 38 11.69 -4.78 3.73
N SER A 39 12.41 -5.87 3.99
CA SER A 39 12.13 -7.17 3.38
C SER A 39 10.94 -7.84 4.07
N LEU A 40 10.23 -8.72 3.35
CA LEU A 40 9.13 -9.49 3.92
C LEU A 40 9.58 -10.31 5.16
N ASP A 41 10.80 -10.84 5.12
CA ASP A 41 11.40 -11.56 6.26
C ASP A 41 11.48 -10.66 7.51
N GLN A 42 12.05 -9.46 7.37
CA GLN A 42 12.16 -8.50 8.47
C GLN A 42 10.79 -8.10 9.03
N TRP A 43 9.80 -7.89 8.16
CA TRP A 43 8.42 -7.64 8.58
C TRP A 43 7.83 -8.79 9.38
N GLN A 44 8.08 -10.03 8.94
CA GLN A 44 7.59 -11.22 9.65
C GLN A 44 8.31 -11.47 10.99
N GLN A 45 9.52 -10.94 11.18
CA GLN A 45 10.20 -10.93 12.47
C GLN A 45 9.56 -9.97 13.48
N LEU A 46 8.84 -8.93 13.02
CA LEU A 46 8.14 -8.01 13.91
C LEU A 46 6.95 -8.71 14.57
N PRO A 47 6.72 -8.50 15.88
CA PRO A 47 5.53 -8.98 16.54
C PRO A 47 4.27 -8.35 15.92
N TYR A 48 3.13 -9.01 16.10
CA TYR A 48 1.87 -8.55 15.53
C TYR A 48 1.49 -7.14 16.00
N GLU A 49 1.81 -6.80 17.26
CA GLU A 49 1.51 -5.49 17.84
C GLU A 49 2.21 -4.35 17.09
N ASP A 50 3.49 -4.52 16.77
CA ASP A 50 4.28 -3.55 15.97
C ASP A 50 3.74 -3.46 14.54
N ARG A 51 3.43 -4.59 13.92
CA ARG A 51 2.83 -4.61 12.57
C ARG A 51 1.49 -3.89 12.53
N ALA A 52 0.64 -4.12 13.53
CA ALA A 52 -0.63 -3.44 13.69
C ALA A 52 -0.44 -1.94 14.00
N LEU A 53 0.64 -1.57 14.70
CA LEU A 53 1.02 -0.19 14.95
C LEU A 53 1.48 0.51 13.67
N LEU A 54 2.24 -0.17 12.82
CA LEU A 54 2.65 0.36 11.52
C LEU A 54 1.44 0.51 10.57
N ALA A 55 0.50 -0.41 10.62
CA ALA A 55 -0.69 -0.41 9.78
C ALA A 55 -1.81 0.55 10.24
N ARG A 56 -1.74 1.09 11.47
CA ARG A 56 -2.66 2.13 11.96
C ARG A 56 -2.18 3.56 11.66
N PHE A 57 -0.95 3.75 11.19
CA PHE A 57 -0.45 5.11 10.95
C PHE A 57 -1.29 5.81 9.87
N PRO A 58 -1.64 7.08 10.10
CA PRO A 58 -2.43 7.86 9.15
C PRO A 58 -1.66 8.01 7.84
N ILE A 59 -2.41 7.90 6.75
CA ILE A 59 -1.91 8.05 5.39
C ILE A 59 -1.83 9.54 5.00
N GLU A 60 -2.25 10.45 5.89
CA GLU A 60 -2.43 11.89 5.67
C GLU A 60 -1.14 12.71 5.87
N GLU A 61 -1.11 13.91 5.30
CA GLU A 61 0.05 14.82 5.28
C GLU A 61 0.26 15.62 6.56
N GLU A 62 0.47 14.91 7.67
CA GLU A 62 0.85 15.53 8.93
C GLU A 62 2.35 15.34 9.18
N ALA A 63 3.14 16.38 8.91
CA ALA A 63 4.59 16.41 9.07
C ALA A 63 5.09 16.01 10.48
N GLU A 64 4.23 16.13 11.50
CA GLU A 64 4.54 15.70 12.87
C GLU A 64 4.46 14.18 13.04
N LEU A 65 3.51 13.52 12.37
CA LEU A 65 3.39 12.06 12.33
C LEU A 65 4.50 11.42 11.50
N GLU A 66 5.10 12.18 10.59
CA GLU A 66 6.19 11.71 9.73
C GLU A 66 7.45 11.32 10.52
N LYS A 67 7.81 12.08 11.57
CA LYS A 67 8.96 11.75 12.41
C LYS A 67 8.71 10.53 13.29
N ASN A 68 7.46 10.33 13.71
CA ASN A 68 7.13 9.26 14.62
C ASN A 68 7.18 7.88 13.93
N PHE A 69 6.79 7.78 12.66
CA PHE A 69 6.85 6.51 11.93
C PHE A 69 8.29 6.04 11.70
N ASP A 70 9.19 6.94 11.27
CA ASP A 70 10.60 6.63 11.00
C ASP A 70 11.30 6.12 12.27
N LEU A 71 11.16 6.87 13.36
CA LEU A 71 11.73 6.48 14.65
C LEU A 71 11.14 5.16 15.15
N ALA A 72 9.81 4.99 15.13
CA ALA A 72 9.17 3.76 15.58
C ALA A 72 9.61 2.56 14.76
N LEU A 73 9.65 2.68 13.42
CA LEU A 73 10.09 1.61 12.54
C LEU A 73 11.57 1.28 12.77
N GLU A 74 12.46 2.27 12.86
CA GLU A 74 13.89 2.05 13.14
C GLU A 74 14.08 1.35 14.50
N GLU A 75 13.37 1.78 15.55
CA GLU A 75 13.44 1.17 16.89
C GLU A 75 12.91 -0.26 16.91
N MET A 76 11.75 -0.52 16.29
CA MET A 76 11.17 -1.86 16.16
C MET A 76 12.10 -2.80 15.38
N MET A 77 12.61 -2.36 14.23
CA MET A 77 13.51 -3.15 13.40
C MET A 77 14.82 -3.46 14.11
N LYS A 78 15.38 -2.50 14.85
CA LYS A 78 16.59 -2.70 15.62
C LYS A 78 16.37 -3.65 16.81
N THR A 79 15.22 -3.56 17.46
CA THR A 79 14.90 -4.38 18.64
C THR A 79 14.55 -5.82 18.26
N HIS A 80 13.75 -6.01 17.21
CA HIS A 80 13.20 -7.32 16.84
C HIS A 80 14.00 -8.04 15.76
N ALA A 81 14.42 -7.32 14.72
CA ALA A 81 15.13 -7.90 13.58
C ALA A 81 16.66 -7.67 13.64
N ASN A 82 17.16 -6.97 14.67
CA ASN A 82 18.54 -6.50 14.78
C ASN A 82 19.06 -5.90 13.45
N ALA A 83 18.17 -5.18 12.76
CA ALA A 83 18.39 -4.64 11.44
C ALA A 83 17.89 -3.20 11.37
N ALA A 84 18.32 -2.48 10.34
CA ALA A 84 17.78 -1.16 10.02
C ALA A 84 16.95 -1.25 8.72
N PRO A 85 15.87 -0.45 8.59
CA PRO A 85 15.21 -0.28 7.32
C PRO A 85 16.17 0.31 6.29
N GLU A 86 16.09 -0.18 5.06
CA GLU A 86 16.90 0.33 3.96
C GLU A 86 16.34 1.68 3.51
N LYS A 87 17.16 2.74 3.53
CA LYS A 87 16.75 4.05 3.03
C LYS A 87 16.82 4.04 1.51
N ILE A 88 15.68 4.25 0.87
CA ILE A 88 15.54 4.33 -0.58
C ILE A 88 15.30 5.77 -0.99
N GLU A 89 15.79 6.14 -2.17
CA GLU A 89 15.44 7.43 -2.77
C GLU A 89 13.93 7.46 -3.02
N ARG A 90 13.28 8.49 -2.48
CA ARG A 90 11.86 8.73 -2.70
C ARG A 90 11.69 9.08 -4.17
N ASP A 91 10.74 8.42 -4.83
CA ASP A 91 10.35 8.82 -6.17
C ASP A 91 9.58 10.14 -6.07
N PRO A 92 10.11 11.26 -6.61
CA PRO A 92 9.48 12.56 -6.44
C PRO A 92 8.24 12.73 -7.31
N ASP A 93 8.04 11.88 -8.33
CA ASP A 93 6.96 12.00 -9.30
C ASP A 93 6.37 10.62 -9.67
N PRO A 94 5.78 9.91 -8.70
CA PRO A 94 5.34 8.57 -8.96
C PRO A 94 4.08 8.58 -9.85
N VAL A 95 4.01 7.65 -10.79
CA VAL A 95 2.92 7.55 -11.79
C VAL A 95 1.50 7.51 -11.21
N TRP A 96 1.34 7.07 -9.97
CA TRP A 96 0.05 7.01 -9.27
C TRP A 96 -0.40 8.36 -8.69
N MET A 97 0.51 9.32 -8.57
CA MET A 97 0.20 10.69 -8.10
C MET A 97 -0.54 11.47 -9.19
N HIS A 98 -0.27 11.16 -10.46
CA HIS A 98 -0.92 11.79 -11.61
C HIS A 98 -2.38 11.34 -11.73
N ALA A 99 -3.29 12.26 -11.44
CA ALA A 99 -4.72 12.10 -11.69
C ALA A 99 -5.10 12.25 -13.17
N ASP A 100 -4.19 12.85 -13.96
CA ASP A 100 -4.43 13.28 -15.35
C ASP A 100 -4.12 12.18 -16.38
N ALA A 101 -3.50 11.08 -15.95
CA ALA A 101 -3.24 9.92 -16.79
C ALA A 101 -3.39 8.61 -16.01
N VAL A 102 -4.11 7.64 -16.60
CA VAL A 102 -4.17 6.27 -16.09
C VAL A 102 -2.87 5.56 -16.45
N PRO A 103 -2.14 4.95 -15.51
CA PRO A 103 -0.91 4.24 -15.80
C PRO A 103 -1.15 3.08 -16.78
N GLU A 104 -0.27 2.93 -17.78
CA GLU A 104 -0.35 1.81 -18.74
C GLU A 104 -0.33 0.44 -18.06
N THR A 105 0.35 0.33 -16.92
CA THR A 105 0.38 -0.89 -16.10
C THR A 105 -1.02 -1.26 -15.63
N VAL A 106 -1.82 -0.29 -15.16
CA VAL A 106 -3.21 -0.49 -14.72
C VAL A 106 -4.07 -0.94 -15.89
N ILE A 107 -3.92 -0.30 -17.06
CA ILE A 107 -4.65 -0.66 -18.29
C ILE A 107 -4.34 -2.11 -18.71
N ARG A 108 -3.05 -2.49 -18.69
CA ARG A 108 -2.62 -3.87 -18.96
C ARG A 108 -3.20 -4.84 -17.94
N GLN A 109 -3.15 -4.51 -16.65
CA GLN A 109 -3.66 -5.36 -15.59
C GLN A 109 -5.18 -5.57 -15.68
N SER A 110 -5.93 -4.52 -16.03
CA SER A 110 -7.36 -4.61 -16.32
C SER A 110 -7.62 -5.58 -17.46
N SER A 111 -6.87 -5.44 -18.56
CA SER A 111 -6.96 -6.32 -19.73
C SER A 111 -6.66 -7.78 -19.37
N LEU A 112 -5.62 -8.03 -18.56
CA LEU A 112 -5.25 -9.37 -18.08
C LEU A 112 -6.28 -9.98 -17.14
N SER A 113 -6.96 -9.14 -16.35
CA SER A 113 -7.99 -9.56 -15.41
C SER A 113 -9.38 -9.67 -16.07
N GLY A 114 -9.49 -9.38 -17.37
CA GLY A 114 -10.73 -9.43 -18.12
C GLY A 114 -11.72 -8.29 -17.80
N VAL A 115 -11.23 -7.18 -17.26
CA VAL A 115 -12.05 -5.99 -16.95
C VAL A 115 -11.66 -4.80 -17.82
N SER A 116 -12.62 -3.89 -17.99
CA SER A 116 -12.35 -2.64 -18.71
C SER A 116 -11.41 -1.76 -17.89
N ALA A 117 -10.47 -1.09 -18.55
CA ALA A 117 -9.59 -0.14 -17.90
C ALA A 117 -10.41 1.03 -17.30
N PRO A 118 -9.99 1.58 -16.15
CA PRO A 118 -10.69 2.71 -15.55
C PRO A 118 -10.64 3.92 -16.47
N SER A 119 -11.76 4.64 -16.57
CA SER A 119 -11.81 5.91 -17.30
C SER A 119 -11.04 6.99 -16.55
N LEU A 120 -10.51 7.97 -17.27
CA LEU A 120 -9.73 9.06 -16.67
C LEU A 120 -10.52 9.84 -15.62
N ASP A 121 -11.81 10.10 -15.87
CA ASP A 121 -12.71 10.77 -14.92
C ASP A 121 -12.80 10.01 -13.58
N ARG A 122 -12.96 8.68 -13.65
CA ARG A 122 -13.01 7.82 -12.48
C ARG A 122 -11.67 7.78 -11.76
N TRP A 123 -10.56 7.68 -12.50
CA TRP A 123 -9.21 7.72 -11.94
C TRP A 123 -8.94 9.05 -11.22
N GLY A 124 -9.40 10.16 -11.79
CA GLY A 124 -9.32 11.49 -11.20
C GLY A 124 -10.13 11.64 -9.91
N GLN A 125 -11.20 10.87 -9.74
CA GLN A 125 -12.00 10.83 -8.51
C GLN A 125 -11.39 9.97 -7.39
N LEU A 126 -10.44 9.08 -7.71
CA LEU A 126 -9.82 8.21 -6.72
C LEU A 126 -8.92 8.98 -5.75
N ASP A 127 -8.89 8.53 -4.50
CA ASP A 127 -7.93 8.99 -3.51
C ASP A 127 -6.50 8.58 -3.86
N ARG A 128 -5.53 9.34 -3.34
CA ARG A 128 -4.09 9.04 -3.48
C ARG A 128 -3.75 7.58 -3.13
N PHE A 129 -4.38 7.05 -2.08
CA PHE A 129 -4.12 5.70 -1.59
C PHE A 129 -4.73 4.63 -2.50
N GLN A 130 -5.91 4.88 -3.08
CA GLN A 130 -6.54 3.98 -4.05
C GLN A 130 -5.72 3.91 -5.35
N ARG A 131 -5.24 5.06 -5.86
CA ARG A 131 -4.35 5.10 -7.03
C ARG A 131 -3.05 4.36 -6.77
N TYR A 132 -2.45 4.56 -5.60
CA TYR A 132 -1.25 3.84 -5.19
C TYR A 132 -1.48 2.31 -5.16
N ALA A 133 -2.59 1.88 -4.57
CA ALA A 133 -2.97 0.47 -4.51
C ALA A 133 -3.05 -0.13 -5.91
N LEU A 134 -3.80 0.49 -6.82
CA LEU A 134 -3.91 0.04 -8.21
C LEU A 134 -2.56 0.01 -8.92
N ALA A 135 -1.74 1.05 -8.77
CA ALA A 135 -0.43 1.09 -9.40
C ALA A 135 0.49 -0.02 -8.88
N LYS A 136 0.51 -0.29 -7.56
CA LYS A 136 1.30 -1.39 -7.01
C LYS A 136 0.77 -2.76 -7.43
N LEU A 137 -0.55 -2.97 -7.42
CA LEU A 137 -1.18 -4.21 -7.88
C LEU A 137 -0.96 -4.43 -9.39
N SER A 138 -0.86 -3.36 -10.16
CA SER A 138 -0.58 -3.41 -11.60
C SER A 138 0.90 -3.53 -11.95
N ARG A 139 1.81 -3.46 -10.97
CA ARG A 139 3.27 -3.47 -11.20
C ARG A 139 3.74 -4.78 -11.85
N ASN A 140 3.08 -5.90 -11.56
CA ASN A 140 3.37 -7.19 -12.15
C ASN A 140 2.43 -7.47 -13.33
N THR A 141 2.76 -6.94 -14.50
CA THR A 141 2.00 -7.18 -15.74
C THR A 141 2.20 -8.57 -16.36
N ASP A 142 3.02 -9.42 -15.74
CA ASP A 142 3.29 -10.78 -16.24
C ASP A 142 2.24 -11.79 -15.74
N LYS A 143 1.60 -11.52 -14.59
CA LYS A 143 0.59 -12.40 -13.98
C LYS A 143 -0.64 -11.61 -13.56
N VAL A 144 -1.79 -12.27 -13.62
CA VAL A 144 -3.02 -11.69 -13.07
C VAL A 144 -2.90 -11.59 -11.55
N ASN A 145 -3.04 -10.37 -11.01
CA ASN A 145 -3.10 -10.12 -9.59
C ASN A 145 -4.55 -10.37 -9.15
N HIS A 146 -4.74 -11.39 -8.32
CA HIS A 146 -6.05 -11.74 -7.75
C HIS A 146 -6.69 -10.60 -6.95
N ASP A 147 -5.89 -9.75 -6.31
CA ASP A 147 -6.34 -8.56 -5.56
C ASP A 147 -6.74 -7.38 -6.47
N PHE A 148 -6.33 -7.38 -7.75
CA PHE A 148 -6.59 -6.24 -8.63
C PHE A 148 -8.07 -6.10 -9.00
N LEU A 149 -8.72 -7.22 -9.31
CA LEU A 149 -10.16 -7.25 -9.60
C LEU A 149 -11.03 -6.77 -8.43
N PRO A 150 -10.89 -7.30 -7.21
CA PRO A 150 -11.67 -6.83 -6.07
C PRO A 150 -11.30 -5.39 -5.68
N ALA A 151 -10.04 -4.95 -5.86
CA ALA A 151 -9.68 -3.54 -5.69
C ALA A 151 -10.45 -2.63 -6.67
N MET A 152 -10.50 -2.97 -7.97
CA MET A 152 -11.28 -2.20 -8.94
C MET A 152 -12.77 -2.13 -8.61
N LYS A 153 -13.36 -3.23 -8.10
CA LYS A 153 -14.76 -3.25 -7.65
C LYS A 153 -14.97 -2.39 -6.42
N GLU A 154 -14.09 -2.51 -5.42
CA GLU A 154 -14.14 -1.72 -4.19
C GLU A 154 -14.00 -0.21 -4.46
N PHE A 155 -13.20 0.16 -5.47
CA PHE A 155 -13.04 1.55 -5.90
C PHE A 155 -14.12 2.04 -6.87
N GLY A 156 -15.11 1.21 -7.23
CA GLY A 156 -16.18 1.57 -8.14
C GLY A 156 -15.73 1.79 -9.60
N LEU A 157 -14.61 1.17 -9.99
CA LEU A 157 -14.05 1.23 -11.35
C LEU A 157 -14.55 0.09 -12.26
N ALA A 158 -15.03 -1.00 -11.67
CA ALA A 158 -15.56 -2.16 -12.36
C ALA A 158 -16.82 -2.69 -11.64
N GLU A 159 -17.77 -3.24 -12.41
CA GLU A 159 -18.95 -3.98 -11.91
C GLU A 159 -18.64 -5.46 -11.65
#